data_AF-A0A959GZC4-F1
#
_entry.id   AF-A0A959GZC4-F1
#
_cell.length_a   1.000
_cell.length_b   1.000
_cell.length_c   1.000
_cell.angle_alpha   90.00
_cell.angle_beta   90.00
_cell.angle_gamma   90.00
#
_symmetry.space_group_name_H-M   'P 1'
#
loop_
_entity.id
_entity.type
_entity.pdbx_description
1 polymer ?
#
loop_
_entity_poly.entity_id
_entity_poly.type
_entity_poly.pdbx_seq_one_letter_code
_entity_poly.pdbx_strand_id
1 'polypeptide(L)'
;MKHIAFTLALFIASGNPLPAQLQNKGAVIKISGNTALTATNGIVNFDGGLITVDGTLRTSVSLINTTGATLQGDGQYHIGGNWINDATFVSGASTVSFEGAQNSTVISGNAAFYNITLNKTGGNNLLPADHLDISNTLDFQAAGNYVVLSNHNLRVDDILGYDATRHVRTTGAGFLIRSVKDDPVVFPVGNTAYNPATLANAGTADEFRIRVTNGVLSGGVSGSELTANAVGRSWFVEETIPGGSDLTLQLQWNGDEELGGFDRSMAYISNFGAGIWNQQPFDAASGVDPYSLSRSDISSLSPFAVLGSSFQPTIDISGQILWKGDGVTGV
;
A
#
# COMPACT_ATOMS: atom_id res chain seq x y z
N MET A 1 -3.65 4.25 -35.05
CA MET A 1 -4.74 3.71 -34.20
C MET A 1 -4.95 4.69 -33.07
N LYS A 2 -6.09 5.37 -33.03
CA LYS A 2 -6.42 6.33 -31.97
C LYS A 2 -6.94 5.54 -30.76
N HIS A 3 -6.24 5.62 -29.64
CA HIS A 3 -6.71 5.07 -28.37
C HIS A 3 -7.84 5.95 -27.85
N ILE A 4 -9.04 5.37 -27.74
CA ILE A 4 -10.18 5.99 -27.08
C ILE A 4 -10.04 5.67 -25.59
N ALA A 5 -9.72 6.68 -24.79
CA ALA A 5 -9.80 6.62 -23.33
C ALA A 5 -11.29 6.69 -22.93
N PHE A 6 -11.78 5.66 -22.24
CA PHE A 6 -13.07 5.71 -21.56
C PHE A 6 -12.84 6.16 -20.12
N THR A 7 -13.09 7.44 -19.84
CA THR A 7 -13.31 7.93 -18.48
C THR A 7 -14.80 7.81 -18.19
N LEU A 8 -15.20 6.78 -17.44
CA LEU A 8 -16.56 6.67 -16.93
C LEU A 8 -16.68 7.54 -15.67
N ALA A 9 -16.98 8.81 -15.85
CA ALA A 9 -17.49 9.65 -14.77
C ALA A 9 -18.98 9.29 -14.59
N LEU A 10 -19.30 8.53 -13.54
CA LEU A 10 -20.68 8.25 -13.17
C LEU A 10 -21.27 9.51 -12.52
N PHE A 11 -21.96 10.33 -13.32
CA PHE A 11 -22.88 11.34 -12.81
C PHE A 11 -24.11 10.62 -12.24
N ILE A 12 -24.32 10.77 -10.93
CA ILE A 12 -25.52 10.28 -10.25
C ILE A 12 -26.66 11.25 -10.59
N ALA A 13 -27.44 10.92 -11.61
CA ALA A 13 -28.74 11.54 -11.79
C ALA A 13 -29.70 10.98 -10.73
N SER A 14 -30.29 11.88 -9.95
CA SER A 14 -31.33 11.59 -8.96
C SER A 14 -32.45 10.72 -9.54
N GLY A 15 -32.70 9.55 -8.94
CA GLY A 15 -34.03 8.95 -8.97
C GLY A 15 -34.14 7.44 -9.11
N ASN A 16 -33.12 6.72 -9.61
CA ASN A 16 -33.16 5.26 -9.64
C ASN A 16 -31.81 4.68 -9.21
N PRO A 17 -31.73 3.92 -8.10
CA PRO A 17 -30.53 3.15 -7.81
C PRO A 17 -30.26 2.15 -8.95
N LEU A 18 -28.98 1.81 -9.15
CA LEU A 18 -28.55 0.78 -10.11
C LEU A 18 -29.41 -0.50 -9.96
N PRO A 19 -29.66 -1.25 -11.05
CA PRO A 19 -30.45 -2.48 -10.97
C PRO A 19 -29.79 -3.45 -9.99
N ALA A 20 -30.46 -3.70 -8.86
CA ALA A 20 -30.00 -4.56 -7.79
C ALA A 20 -31.11 -5.54 -7.40
N GLN A 21 -30.75 -6.78 -7.06
CA GLN A 21 -31.69 -7.80 -6.63
C GLN A 21 -32.33 -7.44 -5.29
N LEU A 22 -31.54 -6.89 -4.37
CA LEU A 22 -32.04 -6.35 -3.12
C LEU A 22 -31.88 -4.83 -3.09
N GLN A 23 -33.00 -4.15 -2.86
CA GLN A 23 -33.05 -2.71 -2.65
C GLN A 23 -33.72 -2.46 -1.29
N ASN A 24 -32.92 -2.15 -0.28
CA ASN A 24 -33.43 -1.76 1.03
C ASN A 24 -33.63 -0.24 1.07
N LYS A 25 -34.90 0.18 0.95
CA LYS A 25 -35.30 1.59 0.95
C LYS A 25 -35.93 1.97 2.29
N GLY A 26 -35.12 2.45 3.23
CA GLY A 26 -35.62 2.91 4.54
C GLY A 26 -36.10 1.81 5.51
N ALA A 27 -36.03 0.53 5.14
CA ALA A 27 -36.43 -0.55 6.02
C ALA A 27 -35.26 -1.06 6.88
N VAL A 28 -35.61 -1.82 7.92
CA VAL A 28 -34.65 -2.48 8.81
C VAL A 28 -34.55 -3.95 8.43
N ILE A 29 -33.35 -4.40 8.08
CA ILE A 29 -33.01 -5.80 7.82
C ILE A 29 -32.01 -6.24 8.89
N LYS A 30 -32.30 -7.35 9.57
CA LYS A 30 -31.37 -7.98 10.50
C LYS A 30 -31.05 -9.39 10.04
N ILE A 31 -29.77 -9.64 9.78
CA ILE A 31 -29.23 -10.96 9.47
C ILE A 31 -28.57 -11.46 10.74
N SER A 32 -29.28 -12.28 11.51
CA SER A 32 -28.78 -12.81 12.78
C SER A 32 -27.67 -13.85 12.57
N GLY A 33 -26.89 -14.12 13.61
CA GLY A 33 -25.86 -15.17 13.59
C GLY A 33 -26.39 -16.51 13.06
N ASN A 34 -25.54 -17.21 12.30
CA ASN A 34 -25.87 -18.47 11.59
C ASN A 34 -26.95 -18.37 10.49
N THR A 35 -27.38 -17.17 10.12
CA THR A 35 -28.27 -16.96 8.95
C THR A 35 -27.52 -16.27 7.82
N ALA A 36 -27.99 -16.47 6.58
CA ALA A 36 -27.38 -15.86 5.41
C ALA A 36 -28.43 -15.18 4.54
N LEU A 37 -28.12 -13.96 4.07
CA LEU A 37 -28.80 -13.29 2.97
C LEU A 37 -27.88 -13.36 1.74
N THR A 38 -28.39 -13.86 0.63
CA THR A 38 -27.64 -13.93 -0.63
C THR A 38 -28.39 -13.21 -1.75
N ALA A 39 -27.70 -12.29 -2.43
CA ALA A 39 -28.18 -11.61 -3.62
C ALA A 39 -27.19 -11.79 -4.78
N THR A 40 -27.58 -12.53 -5.80
CA THR A 40 -26.77 -12.79 -7.01
C THR A 40 -26.61 -11.59 -7.94
N ASN A 41 -27.42 -10.54 -7.78
CA ASN A 41 -27.35 -9.36 -8.63
C ASN A 41 -27.34 -8.06 -7.82
N GLY A 42 -26.40 -7.92 -6.89
CA GLY A 42 -26.17 -6.65 -6.18
C GLY A 42 -27.16 -6.37 -5.05
N ILE A 43 -26.70 -5.53 -4.13
CA ILE A 43 -27.45 -5.05 -2.97
C ILE A 43 -27.28 -3.53 -2.90
N VAL A 44 -28.39 -2.81 -2.75
CA VAL A 44 -28.39 -1.36 -2.50
C VAL A 44 -29.16 -1.08 -1.22
N ASN A 45 -28.51 -0.41 -0.27
CA ASN A 45 -29.10 0.11 0.96
C ASN A 45 -29.15 1.64 0.87
N PHE A 46 -30.33 2.22 0.98
CA PHE A 46 -30.54 3.66 0.72
C PHE A 46 -31.77 4.21 1.44
N ASP A 47 -31.94 5.53 1.38
CA ASP A 47 -33.06 6.30 1.97
C ASP A 47 -33.29 5.97 3.44
N GLY A 48 -32.22 5.96 4.24
CA GLY A 48 -32.28 5.65 5.68
C GLY A 48 -32.42 4.16 6.01
N GLY A 49 -32.22 3.26 5.04
CA GLY A 49 -32.25 1.82 5.26
C GLY A 49 -31.18 1.37 6.26
N LEU A 50 -31.53 0.43 7.14
CA LEU A 50 -30.60 -0.17 8.09
C LEU A 50 -30.43 -1.66 7.78
N ILE A 51 -29.20 -2.10 7.56
CA ILE A 51 -28.86 -3.52 7.50
C ILE A 51 -27.87 -3.83 8.63
N THR A 52 -28.31 -4.68 9.57
CA THR A 52 -27.44 -5.28 10.60
C THR A 52 -27.02 -6.67 10.15
N VAL A 53 -25.73 -6.92 10.04
CA VAL A 53 -25.12 -8.18 9.62
C VAL A 53 -24.37 -8.80 10.79
N ASP A 54 -25.03 -9.70 11.53
CA ASP A 54 -24.41 -10.55 12.56
C ASP A 54 -24.19 -11.99 12.04
N GLY A 55 -24.86 -12.36 10.94
CA GLY A 55 -24.64 -13.60 10.18
C GLY A 55 -23.81 -13.34 8.91
N THR A 56 -24.34 -13.74 7.75
CA THR A 56 -23.64 -13.59 6.47
C THR A 56 -24.47 -12.79 5.47
N LEU A 57 -23.89 -11.75 4.89
CA LEU A 57 -24.44 -11.04 3.72
C LEU A 57 -23.54 -11.32 2.51
N ARG A 58 -24.11 -11.91 1.45
CA ARG A 58 -23.39 -12.28 0.24
C ARG A 58 -23.98 -11.61 -1.00
N THR A 59 -23.12 -11.04 -1.82
CA THR A 59 -23.46 -10.60 -3.18
C THR A 59 -22.35 -10.90 -4.16
N SER A 60 -22.68 -11.47 -5.32
CA SER A 60 -21.71 -11.69 -6.41
C SER A 60 -21.38 -10.43 -7.22
N VAL A 61 -22.09 -9.32 -6.95
CA VAL A 61 -21.87 -8.02 -7.58
C VAL A 61 -21.58 -7.00 -6.47
N SER A 62 -21.89 -5.73 -6.68
CA SER A 62 -21.57 -4.66 -5.74
C SER A 62 -22.54 -4.61 -4.56
N LEU A 63 -22.01 -4.16 -3.42
CA LEU A 63 -22.79 -3.68 -2.29
C LEU A 63 -22.66 -2.16 -2.24
N ILE A 64 -23.80 -1.48 -2.25
CA ILE A 64 -23.89 -0.02 -2.26
C ILE A 64 -24.67 0.42 -1.02
N ASN A 65 -24.07 1.26 -0.18
CA ASN A 65 -24.69 1.93 0.95
C ASN A 65 -24.64 3.43 0.73
N THR A 66 -25.78 4.10 0.67
CA THR A 66 -25.88 5.51 0.22
C THR A 66 -27.06 6.21 0.89
N THR A 67 -27.18 7.53 0.71
CA THR A 67 -28.41 8.29 1.00
C THR A 67 -28.92 8.10 2.43
N GLY A 68 -28.04 8.33 3.42
CA GLY A 68 -28.37 8.26 4.84
C GLY A 68 -28.59 6.86 5.40
N ALA A 69 -28.28 5.81 4.63
CA ALA A 69 -28.41 4.43 5.05
C ALA A 69 -27.22 3.95 5.91
N THR A 70 -27.45 2.89 6.69
CA THR A 70 -26.49 2.33 7.63
C THR A 70 -26.25 0.84 7.36
N LEU A 71 -24.98 0.46 7.22
CA LEU A 71 -24.50 -0.91 7.35
C LEU A 71 -23.81 -1.06 8.72
N GLN A 72 -24.09 -2.14 9.44
CA GLN A 72 -23.47 -2.41 10.73
C GLN A 72 -23.46 -3.90 11.08
N GLY A 73 -22.77 -4.27 12.17
CA GLY A 73 -22.78 -5.61 12.75
C GLY A 73 -21.43 -6.30 12.67
N ASP A 74 -21.30 -7.43 13.36
CA ASP A 74 -20.03 -8.15 13.58
C ASP A 74 -19.82 -9.35 12.63
N GLY A 75 -20.71 -9.51 11.64
CA GLY A 75 -20.79 -10.68 10.78
C GLY A 75 -19.85 -10.66 9.57
N GLN A 76 -20.24 -11.43 8.55
CA GLN A 76 -19.44 -11.68 7.36
C GLN A 76 -20.09 -11.05 6.13
N TYR A 77 -19.33 -10.23 5.41
CA TYR A 77 -19.71 -9.65 4.13
C TYR A 77 -18.91 -10.33 3.01
N HIS A 78 -19.58 -10.96 2.05
CA HIS A 78 -18.95 -11.59 0.89
C HIS A 78 -19.32 -10.82 -0.37
N ILE A 79 -18.33 -10.16 -0.98
CA ILE A 79 -18.52 -9.19 -2.04
C ILE A 79 -17.77 -9.62 -3.30
N GLY A 80 -18.51 -9.96 -4.35
CA GLY A 80 -17.96 -10.32 -5.66
C GLY A 80 -17.62 -9.12 -6.55
N GLY A 81 -18.25 -7.96 -6.29
CA GLY A 81 -18.06 -6.71 -7.04
C GLY A 81 -17.43 -5.61 -6.22
N ASN A 82 -17.96 -4.38 -6.35
CA ASN A 82 -17.45 -3.21 -5.65
C ASN A 82 -18.07 -3.05 -4.26
N TRP A 83 -17.32 -2.44 -3.35
CA TRP A 83 -17.85 -1.90 -2.10
C TRP A 83 -17.97 -0.39 -2.26
N ILE A 84 -19.18 0.15 -2.15
CA ILE A 84 -19.43 1.59 -2.25
C ILE A 84 -20.18 2.02 -1.00
N ASN A 85 -19.51 2.73 -0.11
CA ASN A 85 -20.11 3.35 1.06
C ASN A 85 -20.03 4.89 0.93
N ASP A 86 -21.16 5.51 0.59
CA ASP A 86 -21.39 6.96 0.59
C ASP A 86 -22.40 7.34 1.70
N ALA A 87 -22.38 6.58 2.79
CA ALA A 87 -23.21 6.78 3.97
C ALA A 87 -22.52 6.16 5.20
N THR A 88 -23.29 5.64 6.17
CA THR A 88 -22.73 5.16 7.45
C THR A 88 -22.37 3.67 7.36
N PHE A 89 -21.11 3.34 7.65
CA PHE A 89 -20.68 1.98 7.92
C PHE A 89 -20.06 1.89 9.32
N VAL A 90 -20.63 1.03 10.17
CA VAL A 90 -20.09 0.71 11.50
C VAL A 90 -19.55 -0.71 11.44
N SER A 91 -18.24 -0.85 11.34
CA SER A 91 -17.61 -2.14 11.04
C SER A 91 -17.72 -3.18 12.16
N GLY A 92 -17.85 -2.77 13.43
CA GLY A 92 -17.86 -3.71 14.54
C GLY A 92 -16.63 -4.62 14.50
N ALA A 93 -16.82 -5.92 14.74
CA ALA A 93 -15.82 -6.96 14.55
C ALA A 93 -15.96 -7.71 13.20
N SER A 94 -16.62 -7.11 12.20
CA SER A 94 -16.94 -7.79 10.94
C SER A 94 -15.74 -8.15 10.07
N THR A 95 -15.96 -9.06 9.13
CA THR A 95 -15.00 -9.37 8.07
C THR A 95 -15.63 -9.12 6.71
N VAL A 96 -14.94 -8.34 5.87
CA VAL A 96 -15.33 -8.09 4.48
C VAL A 96 -14.41 -8.88 3.54
N SER A 97 -14.96 -9.93 2.95
CA SER A 97 -14.29 -10.78 1.97
C SER A 97 -14.58 -10.29 0.56
N PHE A 98 -13.53 -9.87 -0.16
CA PHE A 98 -13.60 -9.63 -1.59
C PHE A 98 -13.23 -10.91 -2.34
N GLU A 99 -14.17 -11.41 -3.14
CA GLU A 99 -14.11 -12.70 -3.79
C GLU A 99 -14.53 -12.59 -5.27
N GLY A 100 -14.63 -13.72 -5.97
CA GLY A 100 -15.08 -13.75 -7.37
C GLY A 100 -13.98 -13.41 -8.38
N ALA A 101 -14.38 -13.25 -9.64
CA ALA A 101 -13.48 -13.21 -10.80
C ALA A 101 -13.25 -11.81 -11.41
N GLN A 102 -13.69 -10.74 -10.73
CA GLN A 102 -13.60 -9.36 -11.20
C GLN A 102 -12.88 -8.49 -10.17
N ASN A 103 -12.13 -7.47 -10.61
CA ASN A 103 -11.54 -6.48 -9.69
C ASN A 103 -12.62 -5.84 -8.81
N SER A 104 -12.24 -5.42 -7.60
CA SER A 104 -13.12 -4.73 -6.67
C SER A 104 -12.62 -3.32 -6.42
N THR A 105 -13.45 -2.32 -6.72
CA THR A 105 -13.23 -0.94 -6.26
C THR A 105 -13.83 -0.76 -4.87
N VAL A 106 -13.13 -0.08 -3.98
CA VAL A 106 -13.58 0.21 -2.62
C VAL A 106 -13.66 1.72 -2.41
N ILE A 107 -14.86 2.22 -2.17
CA ILE A 107 -15.10 3.54 -1.59
C ILE A 107 -15.52 3.29 -0.15
N SER A 108 -14.63 3.56 0.80
CA SER A 108 -14.86 3.34 2.23
C SER A 108 -15.81 4.38 2.83
N GLY A 109 -15.84 5.59 2.26
CA GLY A 109 -16.56 6.73 2.85
C GLY A 109 -15.92 7.21 4.14
N ASN A 110 -14.59 7.03 4.27
CA ASN A 110 -13.79 7.26 5.48
C ASN A 110 -14.16 6.37 6.68
N ALA A 111 -14.87 5.26 6.45
CA ALA A 111 -15.12 4.27 7.49
C ALA A 111 -13.99 3.23 7.52
N ALA A 112 -13.51 2.90 8.71
CA ALA A 112 -12.56 1.82 8.88
C ALA A 112 -13.24 0.44 8.77
N PHE A 113 -12.61 -0.47 8.05
CA PHE A 113 -12.93 -1.89 8.10
C PHE A 113 -12.30 -2.51 9.35
N TYR A 114 -12.89 -3.58 9.88
CA TYR A 114 -12.24 -4.35 10.95
C TYR A 114 -11.30 -5.38 10.35
N ASN A 115 -11.83 -6.35 9.60
CA ASN A 115 -11.05 -7.29 8.80
C ASN A 115 -11.38 -7.17 7.31
N ILE A 116 -10.37 -7.32 6.45
CA ILE A 116 -10.53 -7.56 5.02
C ILE A 116 -9.87 -8.87 4.65
N THR A 117 -10.56 -9.65 3.83
CA THR A 117 -10.02 -10.87 3.22
C THR A 117 -10.02 -10.74 1.70
N LEU A 118 -8.92 -11.09 1.04
CA LEU A 118 -8.81 -11.18 -0.41
C LEU A 118 -8.74 -12.64 -0.86
N ASN A 119 -9.83 -13.11 -1.46
CA ASN A 119 -9.99 -14.46 -1.97
C ASN A 119 -10.59 -14.44 -3.39
N LYS A 120 -9.99 -13.64 -4.26
CA LYS A 120 -10.43 -13.46 -5.65
C LYS A 120 -9.86 -14.57 -6.51
N THR A 121 -10.72 -15.16 -7.34
CA THR A 121 -10.38 -16.24 -8.28
C THR A 121 -9.97 -15.70 -9.67
N GLY A 122 -10.15 -14.41 -9.87
CA GLY A 122 -9.78 -13.65 -11.07
C GLY A 122 -10.06 -12.16 -10.83
N GLY A 123 -9.58 -11.28 -11.70
CA GLY A 123 -9.70 -9.84 -11.45
C GLY A 123 -9.08 -9.49 -10.10
N ASN A 124 -7.77 -9.71 -10.01
CA ASN A 124 -7.10 -9.94 -8.74
C ASN A 124 -6.85 -8.69 -7.88
N ASN A 125 -7.35 -7.53 -8.29
CA ASN A 125 -7.03 -6.28 -7.63
C ASN A 125 -8.19 -5.81 -6.74
N LEU A 126 -7.85 -5.47 -5.49
CA LEU A 126 -8.58 -4.52 -4.69
C LEU A 126 -8.06 -3.11 -4.99
N LEU A 127 -8.94 -2.20 -5.38
CA LEU A 127 -8.64 -0.85 -5.83
C LEU A 127 -9.30 0.16 -4.87
N PRO A 128 -8.59 0.65 -3.84
CA PRO A 128 -9.08 1.77 -3.04
C PRO A 128 -9.32 2.99 -3.93
N ALA A 129 -10.50 3.61 -3.81
CA ALA A 129 -10.88 4.86 -4.45
C ALA A 129 -10.83 6.05 -3.47
N ASP A 130 -10.60 5.77 -2.19
CA ASP A 130 -10.27 6.69 -1.12
C ASP A 130 -9.22 6.03 -0.19
N HIS A 131 -8.77 6.77 0.84
CA HIS A 131 -7.91 6.20 1.88
C HIS A 131 -8.62 5.04 2.57
N LEU A 132 -7.89 3.94 2.77
CA LEU A 132 -8.44 2.71 3.34
C LEU A 132 -7.81 2.45 4.71
N ASP A 133 -8.64 2.33 5.73
CA ASP A 133 -8.24 1.94 7.09
C ASP A 133 -8.78 0.55 7.41
N ILE A 134 -7.91 -0.33 7.89
CA ILE A 134 -8.23 -1.67 8.40
C ILE A 134 -7.72 -1.74 9.83
N SER A 135 -8.62 -1.78 10.81
CA SER A 135 -8.24 -1.68 12.22
C SER A 135 -7.69 -2.98 12.82
N ASN A 136 -7.81 -4.11 12.11
CA ASN A 136 -7.24 -5.39 12.52
C ASN A 136 -6.46 -6.04 11.36
N THR A 137 -7.05 -6.93 10.57
CA THR A 137 -6.27 -7.77 9.64
C THR A 137 -6.66 -7.60 8.18
N LEU A 138 -5.64 -7.49 7.31
CA LEU A 138 -5.72 -7.77 5.87
C LEU A 138 -5.18 -9.18 5.60
N ASP A 139 -6.03 -10.11 5.16
CA ASP A 139 -5.64 -11.49 4.88
C ASP A 139 -5.70 -11.81 3.37
N PHE A 140 -4.56 -12.16 2.78
CA PHE A 140 -4.47 -12.64 1.40
C PHE A 140 -4.61 -14.18 1.34
N GLN A 141 -5.80 -14.65 0.97
CA GLN A 141 -6.11 -16.09 0.93
C GLN A 141 -5.89 -16.74 -0.42
N ALA A 142 -5.95 -15.98 -1.52
CA ALA A 142 -5.75 -16.49 -2.87
C ALA A 142 -4.49 -15.91 -3.53
N ALA A 143 -3.73 -16.76 -4.22
CA ALA A 143 -2.55 -16.35 -4.97
C ALA A 143 -2.90 -15.30 -6.05
N GLY A 144 -1.93 -14.45 -6.37
CA GLY A 144 -2.07 -13.43 -7.40
C GLY A 144 -2.95 -12.24 -7.02
N ASN A 145 -3.44 -12.15 -5.77
CA ASN A 145 -4.29 -11.06 -5.26
C ASN A 145 -3.45 -9.87 -4.77
N TYR A 146 -3.86 -8.65 -5.11
CA TYR A 146 -3.13 -7.42 -4.75
C TYR A 146 -4.08 -6.35 -4.21
N VAL A 147 -3.60 -5.54 -3.26
CA VAL A 147 -4.18 -4.22 -3.00
C VAL A 147 -3.39 -3.20 -3.80
N VAL A 148 -4.00 -2.51 -4.77
CA VAL A 148 -3.30 -1.56 -5.65
C VAL A 148 -3.66 -0.13 -5.24
N LEU A 149 -2.72 0.52 -4.54
CA LEU A 149 -2.96 1.78 -3.84
C LEU A 149 -3.24 2.97 -4.75
N SER A 150 -2.65 3.01 -5.94
CA SER A 150 -2.64 4.21 -6.78
C SER A 150 -2.20 5.43 -5.96
N ASN A 151 -3.08 6.40 -5.68
CA ASN A 151 -2.78 7.60 -4.89
C ASN A 151 -3.36 7.58 -3.47
N HIS A 152 -3.88 6.44 -3.01
CA HIS A 152 -4.54 6.32 -1.72
C HIS A 152 -3.69 5.50 -0.75
N ASN A 153 -3.63 5.92 0.50
CA ASN A 153 -2.94 5.14 1.53
C ASN A 153 -3.81 3.98 2.04
N LEU A 154 -3.14 2.91 2.45
CA LEU A 154 -3.70 1.83 3.24
C LEU A 154 -3.06 1.86 4.62
N ARG A 155 -3.85 2.02 5.67
CA ARG A 155 -3.43 1.81 7.06
C ARG A 155 -3.96 0.47 7.55
N VAL A 156 -3.10 -0.34 8.14
CA VAL A 156 -3.48 -1.67 8.65
C VAL A 156 -2.62 -2.08 9.83
N ASP A 157 -3.23 -2.75 10.80
CA ASP A 157 -2.50 -3.30 11.95
C ASP A 157 -1.68 -4.53 11.55
N ASP A 158 -2.35 -5.58 11.03
CA ASP A 158 -1.70 -6.82 10.61
C ASP A 158 -2.03 -7.27 9.18
N ILE A 159 -1.06 -7.94 8.54
CA ILE A 159 -1.19 -8.47 7.19
C ILE A 159 -0.77 -9.93 7.17
N LEU A 160 -1.67 -10.80 6.73
CA LEU A 160 -1.46 -12.25 6.64
C LEU A 160 -1.43 -12.72 5.19
N GLY A 161 -0.75 -13.85 4.95
CA GLY A 161 -0.74 -14.53 3.66
C GLY A 161 -0.02 -13.78 2.53
N TYR A 162 0.82 -12.78 2.85
CA TYR A 162 1.57 -12.05 1.83
C TYR A 162 2.77 -12.86 1.29
N ASP A 163 3.10 -12.66 0.02
CA ASP A 163 4.29 -13.16 -0.67
C ASP A 163 4.51 -12.42 -2.01
N ALA A 164 5.42 -12.91 -2.84
CA ALA A 164 5.70 -12.33 -4.15
C ALA A 164 4.48 -12.26 -5.09
N THR A 165 3.50 -13.14 -4.91
CA THR A 165 2.24 -13.18 -5.66
C THR A 165 1.08 -12.48 -4.93
N ARG A 166 1.26 -12.10 -3.67
CA ARG A 166 0.22 -11.54 -2.80
C ARG A 166 0.76 -10.39 -1.94
N HIS A 167 0.53 -9.14 -2.34
CA HIS A 167 1.10 -8.00 -1.62
C HIS A 167 0.39 -6.68 -1.95
N VAL A 168 0.80 -5.62 -1.24
CA VAL A 168 0.34 -4.25 -1.49
C VAL A 168 1.17 -3.62 -2.61
N ARG A 169 0.53 -3.16 -3.68
CA ARG A 169 1.18 -2.53 -4.83
C ARG A 169 1.08 -1.01 -4.77
N THR A 170 2.23 -0.36 -4.87
CA THR A 170 2.40 1.09 -4.77
C THR A 170 2.61 1.70 -6.16
N THR A 171 1.53 1.75 -6.95
CA THR A 171 1.55 2.19 -8.37
C THR A 171 1.48 3.71 -8.57
N GLY A 172 1.32 4.48 -7.49
CA GLY A 172 1.27 5.94 -7.51
C GLY A 172 1.84 6.53 -6.22
N ALA A 173 1.19 7.57 -5.68
CA ALA A 173 1.63 8.28 -4.49
C ALA A 173 1.19 7.64 -3.15
N GLY A 174 0.35 6.60 -3.18
CA GLY A 174 -0.17 5.95 -1.97
C GLY A 174 0.89 5.14 -1.21
N PHE A 175 0.75 5.09 0.11
CA PHE A 175 1.62 4.36 1.02
C PHE A 175 0.89 3.26 1.79
N LEU A 176 1.64 2.21 2.16
CA LEU A 176 1.23 1.28 3.22
C LEU A 176 1.69 1.84 4.58
N ILE A 177 0.77 1.98 5.52
CA ILE A 177 0.99 2.53 6.87
C ILE A 177 0.81 1.42 7.90
N ARG A 178 1.78 1.24 8.78
CA ARG A 178 1.72 0.29 9.91
C ARG A 178 2.42 0.87 11.14
N SER A 179 1.99 0.46 12.34
CA SER A 179 2.68 0.78 13.59
C SER A 179 3.94 -0.08 13.74
N VAL A 180 5.05 0.52 14.17
CA VAL A 180 6.33 -0.16 14.40
C VAL A 180 6.88 0.21 15.77
N LYS A 181 7.38 -0.81 16.47
CA LYS A 181 8.04 -0.75 17.80
C LYS A 181 9.35 -1.52 17.71
N ASP A 182 9.86 -2.03 18.83
CA ASP A 182 11.09 -2.82 18.89
C ASP A 182 11.04 -4.10 18.03
N ASP A 183 9.87 -4.74 17.92
CA ASP A 183 9.70 -5.95 17.12
C ASP A 183 9.70 -5.64 15.62
N PRO A 184 10.42 -6.42 14.78
CA PRO A 184 10.42 -6.24 13.34
C PRO A 184 9.04 -6.39 12.69
N VAL A 185 8.66 -5.39 11.89
CA VAL A 185 7.41 -5.33 11.14
C VAL A 185 7.71 -5.31 9.64
N VAL A 186 7.16 -6.27 8.91
CA VAL A 186 7.29 -6.35 7.45
C VAL A 186 6.27 -5.43 6.78
N PHE A 187 6.70 -4.62 5.83
CA PHE A 187 5.87 -3.91 4.88
C PHE A 187 5.89 -4.70 3.57
N PRO A 188 4.88 -5.55 3.31
CA PRO A 188 4.81 -6.34 2.08
C PRO A 188 4.37 -5.46 0.91
N VAL A 189 5.27 -4.58 0.48
CA VAL A 189 5.07 -3.66 -0.63
C VAL A 189 5.76 -4.16 -1.90
N GLY A 190 5.23 -3.72 -3.03
CA GLY A 190 5.80 -3.95 -4.35
C GLY A 190 5.35 -2.89 -5.34
N ASN A 191 5.93 -2.92 -6.54
CA ASN A 191 5.42 -2.19 -7.70
C ASN A 191 5.24 -3.17 -8.87
N THR A 192 6.20 -3.23 -9.79
CA THR A 192 6.20 -4.30 -10.82
C THR A 192 6.63 -5.65 -10.26
N ALA A 193 7.37 -5.64 -9.15
CA ALA A 193 7.79 -6.82 -8.42
C ALA A 193 7.61 -6.60 -6.90
N TYR A 194 7.74 -7.68 -6.14
CA TYR A 194 7.67 -7.67 -4.68
C TYR A 194 9.02 -7.29 -4.08
N ASN A 195 9.05 -6.21 -3.32
CA ASN A 195 10.24 -5.60 -2.77
C ASN A 195 9.98 -5.14 -1.32
N PRO A 196 9.73 -6.09 -0.40
CA PRO A 196 9.34 -5.73 0.95
C PRO A 196 10.46 -5.00 1.68
N ALA A 197 10.07 -4.19 2.65
CA ALA A 197 10.96 -3.61 3.65
C ALA A 197 10.55 -4.12 5.02
N THR A 198 11.51 -4.37 5.91
CA THR A 198 11.26 -4.70 7.32
C THR A 198 11.81 -3.59 8.19
N LEU A 199 11.01 -3.09 9.12
CA LEU A 199 11.40 -2.06 10.08
C LEU A 199 11.30 -2.60 11.51
N ALA A 200 12.33 -2.37 12.31
CA ALA A 200 12.26 -2.37 13.76
C ALA A 200 12.68 -0.98 14.26
N ASN A 201 12.02 -0.47 15.30
CA ASN A 201 12.23 0.85 15.86
C ASN A 201 12.54 0.74 17.35
N ALA A 202 13.81 0.86 17.74
CA ALA A 202 14.25 0.86 19.13
C ALA A 202 14.00 2.21 19.85
N GLY A 203 13.47 3.18 19.12
CA GLY A 203 13.12 4.50 19.61
C GLY A 203 11.68 4.56 20.15
N THR A 204 11.00 5.67 19.90
CA THR A 204 9.59 5.83 20.28
C THR A 204 8.69 5.16 19.26
N ALA A 205 7.80 4.28 19.70
CA ALA A 205 6.78 3.67 18.87
C ALA A 205 6.02 4.72 18.05
N ASP A 206 5.94 4.50 16.73
CA ASP A 206 5.26 5.40 15.80
C ASP A 206 4.63 4.60 14.65
N GLU A 207 3.90 5.29 13.79
CA GLU A 207 3.41 4.80 12.52
C GLU A 207 4.30 5.22 11.38
N PHE A 208 4.82 4.22 10.69
CA PHE A 208 5.66 4.40 9.52
C PHE A 208 4.85 4.09 8.27
N ARG A 209 5.19 4.80 7.20
CA ARG A 209 4.58 4.60 5.90
C ARG A 209 5.65 4.29 4.87
N ILE A 210 5.43 3.21 4.11
CA ILE A 210 6.35 2.76 3.07
C ILE A 210 5.64 2.66 1.73
N ARG A 211 6.31 3.15 0.69
CA ARG A 211 6.01 2.78 -0.70
C ARG A 211 7.29 2.50 -1.47
N VAL A 212 7.20 1.68 -2.51
CA VAL A 212 8.34 1.34 -3.37
C VAL A 212 8.10 1.77 -4.80
N THR A 213 9.10 2.36 -5.44
CA THR A 213 9.04 2.71 -6.86
C THR A 213 10.09 1.94 -7.64
N ASN A 214 9.81 1.74 -8.92
CA ASN A 214 10.83 1.29 -9.87
C ASN A 214 11.83 2.40 -10.12
N GLY A 215 13.09 2.01 -10.28
CA GLY A 215 14.20 2.91 -10.52
C GLY A 215 14.70 3.61 -9.27
N VAL A 216 15.86 4.21 -9.41
CA VAL A 216 16.45 5.14 -8.44
C VAL A 216 16.71 6.45 -9.16
N LEU A 217 16.18 7.55 -8.65
CA LEU A 217 16.37 8.87 -9.26
C LEU A 217 17.57 9.58 -8.65
N SER A 218 18.33 10.31 -9.46
CA SER A 218 19.54 11.02 -9.01
C SER A 218 19.28 12.02 -7.89
N GLY A 219 18.10 12.66 -7.88
CA GLY A 219 17.65 13.60 -6.85
C GLY A 219 16.71 12.98 -5.81
N GLY A 220 16.70 11.66 -5.65
CA GLY A 220 15.83 10.92 -4.74
C GLY A 220 14.38 10.83 -5.19
N VAL A 221 13.79 11.97 -5.59
CA VAL A 221 12.39 12.12 -6.02
C VAL A 221 12.26 12.76 -7.41
N SER A 222 13.38 13.20 -7.99
CA SER A 222 13.45 13.90 -9.27
C SER A 222 14.81 13.66 -9.94
N GLY A 223 14.97 14.13 -11.18
CA GLY A 223 16.19 13.95 -11.95
C GLY A 223 16.18 12.69 -12.82
N SER A 224 17.35 12.32 -13.34
CA SER A 224 17.51 11.14 -14.21
C SER A 224 17.55 9.86 -13.39
N GLU A 225 17.03 8.78 -13.96
CA GLU A 225 17.17 7.44 -13.39
C GLU A 225 18.63 6.97 -13.44
N LEU A 226 19.10 6.35 -12.36
CA LEU A 226 20.39 5.66 -12.32
C LEU A 226 20.32 4.41 -13.20
N THR A 227 21.41 4.12 -13.91
CA THR A 227 21.48 2.99 -14.87
C THR A 227 22.55 1.96 -14.51
N ALA A 228 23.29 2.19 -13.42
CA ALA A 228 24.41 1.36 -13.00
C ALA A 228 24.62 1.44 -11.48
N ASN A 229 25.33 0.45 -10.93
CA ASN A 229 25.83 0.41 -9.55
C ASN A 229 24.76 0.59 -8.46
N ALA A 230 23.53 0.17 -8.72
CA ALA A 230 22.43 0.23 -7.77
C ALA A 230 21.45 -0.92 -8.00
N VAL A 231 20.59 -1.18 -7.02
CA VAL A 231 19.34 -1.89 -7.24
C VAL A 231 18.33 -0.90 -7.80
N GLY A 232 17.64 -1.24 -8.88
CA GLY A 232 16.66 -0.38 -9.57
C GLY A 232 15.33 -0.21 -8.82
N ARG A 233 15.38 0.06 -7.51
CA ARG A 233 14.23 0.24 -6.61
C ARG A 233 14.51 1.34 -5.59
N SER A 234 13.52 2.17 -5.31
CA SER A 234 13.57 3.18 -4.23
C SER A 234 12.47 2.92 -3.22
N TRP A 235 12.82 2.92 -1.93
CA TRP A 235 11.89 2.77 -0.81
C TRP A 235 11.70 4.13 -0.15
N PHE A 236 10.51 4.69 -0.27
CA PHE A 236 10.12 5.90 0.42
C PHE A 236 9.63 5.48 1.80
N VAL A 237 10.38 5.85 2.83
CA VAL A 237 10.03 5.59 4.22
C VAL A 237 9.82 6.93 4.89
N GLU A 238 8.68 7.09 5.57
CA GLU A 238 8.32 8.31 6.28
C GLU A 238 7.65 7.94 7.60
N GLU A 239 7.75 8.80 8.61
CA GLU A 239 7.10 8.67 9.91
C GLU A 239 5.94 9.65 10.03
N THR A 240 4.96 9.32 10.86
CA THR A 240 3.78 10.16 11.06
C THR A 240 4.10 11.31 12.01
N ILE A 241 4.89 11.05 13.05
CA ILE A 241 5.33 12.04 14.02
C ILE A 241 6.85 12.21 13.89
N PRO A 242 7.33 13.33 13.33
CA PRO A 242 8.76 13.52 13.12
C PRO A 242 9.61 13.42 14.39
N GLY A 243 10.67 12.61 14.33
CA GLY A 243 11.66 12.42 15.39
C GLY A 243 11.37 11.24 16.32
N GLY A 244 12.39 10.87 17.10
CA GLY A 244 12.29 9.76 18.05
C GLY A 244 12.51 8.37 17.45
N SER A 245 12.73 8.28 16.14
CA SER A 245 13.09 7.05 15.42
C SER A 245 14.54 6.61 15.68
N ASP A 246 14.69 5.32 15.95
CA ASP A 246 15.96 4.57 15.93
C ASP A 246 15.74 3.27 15.15
N LEU A 247 15.78 3.38 13.82
CA LEU A 247 15.35 2.31 12.93
C LEU A 247 16.48 1.37 12.55
N THR A 248 16.15 0.08 12.56
CA THR A 248 16.79 -0.92 11.71
C THR A 248 15.90 -1.19 10.50
N LEU A 249 16.41 -0.86 9.31
CA LEU A 249 15.76 -1.07 8.03
C LEU A 249 16.43 -2.23 7.30
N GLN A 250 15.62 -3.22 6.92
CA GLN A 250 16.02 -4.27 5.97
C GLN A 250 15.26 -4.09 4.67
N LEU A 251 15.98 -4.16 3.54
CA LEU A 251 15.40 -4.08 2.20
C LEU A 251 15.63 -5.39 1.46
N GLN A 252 14.65 -5.81 0.65
CA GLN A 252 14.72 -7.02 -0.17
C GLN A 252 14.50 -6.72 -1.66
N TRP A 253 15.31 -7.31 -2.54
CA TRP A 253 15.21 -7.16 -3.99
C TRP A 253 15.46 -8.46 -4.75
N ASN A 254 15.02 -8.51 -6.01
CA ASN A 254 15.23 -9.65 -6.91
C ASN A 254 16.51 -9.44 -7.75
N GLY A 255 17.18 -10.52 -8.13
CA GLY A 255 18.46 -10.44 -8.84
C GLY A 255 18.41 -9.75 -10.20
N ASP A 256 17.25 -9.77 -10.87
CA ASP A 256 17.01 -9.09 -12.14
C ASP A 256 16.84 -7.57 -12.01
N GLU A 257 16.82 -7.05 -10.78
CA GLU A 257 16.69 -5.62 -10.47
C GLU A 257 18.05 -4.95 -10.24
N GLU A 258 19.14 -5.72 -10.23
CA GLU A 258 20.49 -5.21 -10.10
C GLU A 258 20.96 -4.56 -11.41
N LEU A 259 21.30 -3.28 -11.34
CA LEU A 259 21.77 -2.53 -12.49
C LEU A 259 23.23 -2.86 -12.81
N GLY A 260 23.67 -2.53 -14.02
CA GLY A 260 25.02 -2.86 -14.49
C GLY A 260 26.11 -2.40 -13.53
N GLY A 261 27.05 -3.28 -13.21
CA GLY A 261 28.17 -2.98 -12.30
C GLY A 261 27.84 -3.01 -10.81
N PHE A 262 26.59 -3.28 -10.41
CA PHE A 262 26.24 -3.48 -9.00
C PHE A 262 26.97 -4.70 -8.43
N ASP A 263 27.78 -4.48 -7.39
CA ASP A 263 28.48 -5.52 -6.64
C ASP A 263 27.78 -5.72 -5.29
N ARG A 264 26.94 -6.76 -5.23
CA ARG A 264 26.18 -7.10 -4.02
C ARG A 264 27.05 -7.56 -2.85
N SER A 265 28.33 -7.90 -3.06
CA SER A 265 29.27 -8.23 -1.99
C SER A 265 29.84 -6.98 -1.29
N MET A 266 29.66 -5.81 -1.91
CA MET A 266 30.06 -4.51 -1.39
C MET A 266 28.94 -3.49 -1.66
N ALA A 267 27.80 -3.67 -0.99
CA ALA A 267 26.61 -2.83 -1.12
C ALA A 267 26.31 -2.08 0.18
N TYR A 268 25.42 -1.10 0.12
CA TYR A 268 24.94 -0.37 1.29
C TYR A 268 23.55 0.21 1.08
N ILE A 269 22.79 0.39 2.17
CA ILE A 269 21.52 1.13 2.16
C ILE A 269 21.81 2.62 2.30
N SER A 270 21.63 3.36 1.21
CA SER A 270 21.73 4.82 1.18
C SER A 270 20.40 5.48 1.50
N ASN A 271 20.47 6.65 2.10
CA ASN A 271 19.33 7.55 2.29
C ASN A 271 19.62 8.86 1.55
N PHE A 272 18.63 9.44 0.87
CA PHE A 272 18.82 10.69 0.12
C PHE A 272 18.68 11.91 1.05
N GLY A 273 19.74 12.70 1.16
CA GLY A 273 19.76 13.89 2.02
C GLY A 273 20.79 14.91 1.55
N ALA A 274 20.55 16.19 1.84
CA ALA A 274 21.42 17.29 1.40
C ALA A 274 21.75 17.30 -0.12
N GLY A 275 20.80 16.83 -0.95
CA GLY A 275 20.95 16.80 -2.41
C GLY A 275 21.74 15.61 -2.95
N ILE A 276 22.17 14.68 -2.11
CA ILE A 276 22.98 13.52 -2.51
C ILE A 276 22.45 12.21 -1.91
N TRP A 277 22.78 11.10 -2.57
CA TRP A 277 22.69 9.77 -1.99
C TRP A 277 23.89 9.55 -1.05
N ASN A 278 23.63 9.49 0.25
CA ASN A 278 24.69 9.42 1.26
C ASN A 278 25.44 8.10 1.20
N GLN A 279 26.77 8.16 1.20
CA GLN A 279 27.62 6.98 1.30
C GLN A 279 27.54 6.38 2.71
N GLN A 280 27.57 5.06 2.80
CA GLN A 280 27.59 4.30 4.06
C GLN A 280 28.70 3.23 3.99
N PRO A 281 29.07 2.62 5.14
CA PRO A 281 29.93 1.44 5.13
C PRO A 281 29.35 0.33 4.26
N PHE A 282 30.23 -0.37 3.54
CA PHE A 282 29.85 -1.51 2.72
C PHE A 282 29.55 -2.74 3.58
N ASP A 283 28.61 -3.54 3.11
CA ASP A 283 28.30 -4.85 3.64
C ASP A 283 27.86 -5.78 2.48
N ALA A 284 27.91 -7.09 2.72
CA ALA A 284 27.51 -8.08 1.74
C ALA A 284 26.00 -8.37 1.86
N ALA A 285 25.31 -8.34 0.73
CA ALA A 285 23.92 -8.77 0.67
C ALA A 285 23.78 -10.25 1.07
N SER A 286 22.73 -10.56 1.80
CA SER A 286 22.32 -11.93 2.15
C SER A 286 21.31 -12.48 1.14
N GLY A 287 21.04 -13.78 1.18
CA GLY A 287 20.01 -14.43 0.35
C GLY A 287 20.52 -15.01 -0.97
N VAL A 288 19.64 -15.73 -1.67
CA VAL A 288 19.89 -16.38 -2.96
C VAL A 288 18.67 -16.16 -3.85
N ASP A 289 18.49 -14.91 -4.27
CA ASP A 289 17.35 -14.44 -5.08
C ASP A 289 15.96 -14.84 -4.52
N PRO A 290 15.36 -14.00 -3.65
CA PRO A 290 15.70 -12.61 -3.44
C PRO A 290 16.94 -12.40 -2.55
N TYR A 291 17.54 -11.21 -2.69
CA TYR A 291 18.63 -10.71 -1.84
C TYR A 291 18.11 -9.73 -0.82
N SER A 292 18.82 -9.57 0.29
CA SER A 292 18.50 -8.58 1.32
C SER A 292 19.72 -7.92 1.93
N LEU A 293 19.52 -6.71 2.46
CA LEU A 293 20.53 -5.95 3.19
C LEU A 293 19.87 -5.22 4.35
N SER A 294 20.59 -5.04 5.46
CA SER A 294 20.10 -4.34 6.64
C SER A 294 21.01 -3.16 7.01
N ARG A 295 20.42 -2.09 7.57
CA ARG A 295 21.13 -0.96 8.14
C ARG A 295 20.41 -0.50 9.40
N SER A 296 21.17 -0.32 10.48
CA SER A 296 20.70 0.19 11.78
C SER A 296 21.04 1.67 11.96
N ASP A 297 20.68 2.23 13.12
CA ASP A 297 20.97 3.60 13.55
C ASP A 297 20.38 4.67 12.60
N ILE A 298 19.22 4.40 11.99
CA ILE A 298 18.54 5.33 11.10
C ILE A 298 17.59 6.22 11.91
N SER A 299 17.93 7.51 11.98
CA SER A 299 17.13 8.57 12.63
C SER A 299 16.62 9.64 11.66
N SER A 300 16.93 9.53 10.37
CA SER A 300 16.49 10.44 9.32
C SER A 300 15.85 9.65 8.18
N LEU A 301 14.60 9.96 7.90
CA LEU A 301 13.80 9.28 6.89
C LEU A 301 13.75 10.08 5.59
N SER A 302 13.84 9.35 4.49
CA SER A 302 13.93 9.89 3.13
C SER A 302 13.66 8.73 2.15
N PRO A 303 13.72 8.94 0.83
CA PRO A 303 13.90 7.83 -0.07
C PRO A 303 15.21 7.09 0.27
N PHE A 304 15.13 5.76 0.33
CA PHE A 304 16.25 4.86 0.48
C PHE A 304 16.48 4.08 -0.82
N ALA A 305 17.73 3.72 -1.07
CA ALA A 305 18.14 2.89 -2.20
C ALA A 305 19.31 1.99 -1.79
N VAL A 306 19.46 0.85 -2.47
CA VAL A 306 20.63 -0.02 -2.29
C VAL A 306 21.65 0.31 -3.38
N LEU A 307 22.83 0.75 -2.98
CA LEU A 307 23.89 1.21 -3.88
C LEU A 307 25.14 0.34 -3.73
N GLY A 308 25.90 0.18 -4.82
CA GLY A 308 27.12 -0.62 -4.85
C GLY A 308 28.39 0.21 -4.68
N SER A 309 29.51 -0.45 -4.44
CA SER A 309 30.84 0.15 -4.20
C SER A 309 31.33 1.13 -5.28
N SER A 310 30.88 0.94 -6.52
CA SER A 310 31.25 1.80 -7.65
C SER A 310 30.29 2.98 -7.87
N PHE A 311 29.28 3.15 -7.02
CA PHE A 311 28.43 4.33 -7.07
C PHE A 311 29.22 5.57 -6.65
N GLN A 312 29.14 6.62 -7.46
CA GLN A 312 29.77 7.91 -7.20
C GLN A 312 28.66 8.97 -7.19
N PRO A 313 28.37 9.61 -6.05
CA PRO A 313 27.37 10.68 -6.01
C PRO A 313 27.85 11.82 -6.91
N THR A 314 27.01 12.26 -7.84
CA THR A 314 27.31 13.46 -8.63
C THR A 314 26.97 14.68 -7.78
N ILE A 315 27.99 15.47 -7.44
CA ILE A 315 27.78 16.78 -6.80
C ILE A 315 27.56 17.79 -7.92
N ASP A 316 26.34 18.32 -8.04
CA ASP A 316 26.09 19.45 -8.93
C ASP A 316 26.70 20.72 -8.32
N ILE A 317 27.77 21.21 -8.94
CA ILE A 317 28.45 22.45 -8.59
C ILE A 317 27.97 23.63 -9.45
N SER A 318 26.69 23.66 -9.85
CA SER A 318 26.12 24.73 -10.69
C SER A 318 26.14 26.15 -10.07
N GLY A 319 26.67 26.32 -8.85
CA GLY A 319 27.04 27.61 -8.26
C GLY A 319 28.48 28.06 -8.57
N GLN A 320 28.77 29.36 -8.41
CA GLN A 320 30.14 29.86 -8.52
C GLN A 320 31.04 29.23 -7.44
N ILE A 321 31.98 28.38 -7.84
CA ILE A 321 33.08 27.99 -6.97
C ILE A 321 34.05 29.17 -6.90
N LEU A 322 34.03 29.91 -5.79
CA LEU A 322 35.10 30.85 -5.46
C LEU A 322 36.31 30.05 -4.95
N TRP A 323 37.25 29.74 -5.84
CA TRP A 323 38.56 29.24 -5.43
C TRP A 323 39.31 30.36 -4.68
N LYS A 324 39.52 30.20 -3.37
CA LYS A 324 40.50 31.00 -2.61
C LYS A 324 41.72 30.14 -2.27
N GLY A 325 42.63 29.99 -3.23
CA GLY A 325 43.95 29.36 -3.02
C GLY A 325 43.99 27.83 -3.11
N ASP A 326 45.16 27.27 -2.85
CA ASP A 326 45.59 25.90 -3.17
C ASP A 326 45.03 24.81 -2.23
N GLY A 327 43.85 25.03 -1.63
CA GLY A 327 43.25 24.09 -0.69
C GLY A 327 41.72 24.16 -0.67
N VAL A 328 41.09 23.00 -0.70
CA VAL A 328 39.63 22.85 -0.53
C VAL A 328 39.35 22.65 0.96
N THR A 329 38.76 23.65 1.61
CA THR A 329 38.06 23.48 2.88
C THR A 329 36.62 23.95 2.68
N GLY A 330 35.69 23.00 2.75
CA GLY A 330 34.28 23.23 2.45
C GLY A 330 33.54 24.04 3.52
N VAL A 331 32.52 24.77 3.06
CA VAL A 331 31.27 24.99 3.79
C VAL A 331 30.15 24.63 2.83
#